data_AF-A0A4S2MIF4-F1
#
_entry.id   AF-A0A4S2MIF4-F1
#
_cell.length_a   1.000
_cell.length_b   1.000
_cell.length_c   1.000
_cell.angle_alpha   90.00
_cell.angle_beta   90.00
_cell.angle_gamma   90.00
#
_symmetry.space_group_name_H-M   'P 1'
#
loop_
_entity.id
_entity.type
_entity.pdbx_description
1 polymer ?
#
loop_
_entity_poly.entity_id
_entity_poly.type
_entity_poly.pdbx_seq_one_letter_code
_entity_poly.pdbx_strand_id
1 'polypeptide(L)'
;MSLAMVTFSAEPLKKKKRIDPLIEQNRVRRRTRKIEKEIRRFNRQQRQLKPVAELEGDRQLFKELELRRRQPVDLSENELDRRAVLLKQWGRYQTNVARTESQQFSRALRAQQRALDWLYLTSPELHKAAIQPFYLSTTCTTEVEDDCVQSILGRIQGPYYTAPRIHGGLVDCPEDYEPPDGEAVDTTPEFTYEFELDRKLLADPTKKKTVVKKQMDLKEDTAASSDTN
;
A
#
# COMPACT_ATOMS: atom_id res chain seq x y z
N MET A 1 -66.19 -32.73 -15.27
CA MET A 1 -64.83 -32.17 -15.23
C MET A 1 -64.27 -32.45 -13.84
N SER A 2 -63.57 -33.57 -13.71
CA SER A 2 -62.99 -34.06 -12.46
C SER A 2 -61.49 -33.84 -12.50
N LEU A 3 -60.97 -32.94 -11.67
CA LEU A 3 -59.53 -32.80 -11.45
C LEU A 3 -59.03 -34.08 -10.77
N ALA A 4 -58.23 -34.86 -11.49
CA ALA A 4 -57.57 -36.03 -10.96
C ALA A 4 -56.55 -35.60 -9.89
N MET A 5 -56.74 -36.11 -8.67
CA MET A 5 -55.86 -36.00 -7.52
C MET A 5 -54.53 -36.71 -7.83
N VAL A 6 -53.48 -35.95 -8.12
CA VAL A 6 -52.13 -36.48 -8.35
C VAL A 6 -51.58 -37.00 -7.01
N THR A 7 -51.53 -38.32 -6.87
CA THR A 7 -50.89 -39.00 -5.75
C THR A 7 -49.38 -39.05 -5.98
N PHE A 8 -48.61 -38.31 -5.20
CA PHE A 8 -47.15 -38.45 -5.17
C PHE A 8 -46.79 -39.76 -4.45
N SER A 9 -46.43 -40.80 -5.19
CA SER A 9 -45.98 -42.10 -4.68
C SER A 9 -44.52 -42.08 -4.17
N ALA A 10 -44.20 -41.14 -3.29
CA ALA A 10 -42.90 -41.08 -2.60
C ALA A 10 -43.13 -40.82 -1.11
N GLU A 11 -42.42 -41.54 -0.22
CA GLU A 11 -42.52 -41.30 1.22
C GLU A 11 -42.22 -39.83 1.55
N PRO A 12 -43.05 -39.15 2.36
CA PRO A 12 -42.83 -37.74 2.70
C PRO A 12 -41.45 -37.56 3.34
N LEU A 13 -40.67 -36.63 2.79
CA LEU A 13 -39.28 -36.41 3.20
C LEU A 13 -39.23 -36.07 4.70
N LYS A 14 -38.48 -36.85 5.48
CA LYS A 14 -38.35 -36.65 6.93
C LYS A 14 -37.89 -35.21 7.22
N LYS A 15 -38.63 -34.49 8.06
CA LYS A 15 -38.29 -33.13 8.50
C LYS A 15 -36.87 -33.14 9.09
N LYS A 16 -35.99 -32.26 8.59
CA LYS A 16 -34.63 -32.14 9.11
C LYS A 16 -34.70 -31.83 10.61
N LYS A 17 -33.98 -32.62 11.41
CA LYS A 17 -33.90 -32.42 12.87
C LYS A 17 -33.26 -31.06 13.16
N ARG A 18 -33.88 -30.27 14.03
CA ARG A 18 -33.29 -29.03 14.55
C ARG A 18 -32.01 -29.42 15.30
N ILE A 19 -30.91 -28.78 14.97
CA ILE A 19 -29.62 -29.04 15.63
C ILE A 19 -29.69 -28.45 17.04
N ASP A 20 -29.18 -29.20 18.02
CA ASP A 20 -29.15 -28.74 19.41
C ASP A 20 -28.33 -27.45 19.52
N PRO A 21 -28.81 -26.44 20.27
CA PRO A 21 -28.15 -25.15 20.38
C PRO A 21 -26.71 -25.28 20.93
N LEU A 22 -26.47 -26.25 21.81
CA LEU A 22 -25.15 -26.53 22.38
C LEU A 22 -24.16 -27.06 21.32
N ILE A 23 -24.62 -27.88 20.39
CA ILE A 23 -23.79 -28.42 19.31
C ILE A 23 -23.40 -27.30 18.33
N GLU A 24 -24.33 -26.40 18.03
CA GLU A 24 -24.05 -25.26 17.15
C GLU A 24 -23.09 -24.26 17.80
N GLN A 25 -23.27 -23.95 19.09
CA GLN A 25 -22.32 -23.11 19.84
C GLN A 25 -20.92 -23.73 19.87
N ASN A 26 -20.81 -25.05 20.03
CA ASN A 26 -19.51 -25.74 20.01
C ASN A 26 -18.85 -25.70 18.62
N ARG A 27 -19.64 -25.74 17.54
CA ARG A 27 -19.11 -25.56 16.17
C ARG A 27 -18.60 -24.14 15.95
N VAL A 28 -19.35 -23.14 16.39
CA VAL A 28 -18.93 -21.73 16.33
C VAL A 28 -17.64 -21.52 17.14
N ARG A 29 -17.57 -21.99 18.39
CA ARG A 29 -16.37 -21.90 19.23
C ARG A 29 -15.13 -22.55 18.61
N ARG A 30 -15.30 -23.68 17.89
CA ARG A 30 -14.19 -24.32 17.18
C ARG A 30 -13.73 -23.51 15.98
N ARG A 31 -14.64 -22.85 15.25
CA ARG A 31 -14.30 -21.96 14.12
C ARG A 31 -13.59 -20.70 14.62
N THR A 32 -14.13 -20.04 15.66
CA THR A 32 -13.52 -18.82 16.22
C THR A 32 -12.10 -19.08 16.73
N ARG A 33 -11.88 -20.17 17.47
CA ARG A 33 -10.53 -20.55 17.94
C ARG A 33 -9.54 -20.82 16.81
N LYS A 34 -10.00 -21.33 15.66
CA LYS A 34 -9.12 -21.52 14.49
C LYS A 34 -8.75 -20.18 13.86
N ILE A 35 -9.74 -19.31 13.66
CA ILE A 35 -9.54 -17.95 13.13
C ILE A 35 -8.60 -17.16 14.04
N GLU A 36 -8.80 -17.20 15.36
CA GLU A 36 -7.96 -16.51 16.34
C GLU A 36 -6.50 -17.00 16.33
N LYS A 37 -6.28 -18.31 16.17
CA LYS A 37 -4.92 -18.86 16.04
C LYS A 37 -4.23 -18.35 14.78
N GLU A 38 -4.97 -18.26 13.66
CA GLU A 38 -4.42 -17.77 12.40
C GLU A 38 -4.14 -16.26 12.46
N ILE A 39 -5.03 -15.46 13.04
CA ILE A 39 -4.78 -14.04 13.32
C ILE A 39 -3.52 -13.87 14.18
N ARG A 40 -3.32 -14.69 15.21
CA ARG A 40 -2.10 -14.65 16.03
C ARG A 40 -0.86 -15.05 15.24
N ARG A 41 -0.95 -16.00 14.29
CA ARG A 41 0.15 -16.36 13.39
C ARG A 41 0.46 -15.21 12.44
N PHE A 42 -0.55 -14.56 11.86
CA PHE A 42 -0.40 -13.41 10.98
C PHE A 42 0.18 -12.20 11.70
N ASN A 43 -0.27 -11.90 12.93
CA ASN A 43 0.28 -10.80 13.70
C ASN A 43 1.74 -11.04 14.14
N ARG A 44 2.20 -12.30 14.18
CA ARG A 44 3.62 -12.64 14.46
C ARG A 44 4.49 -12.52 13.22
N GLN A 45 3.96 -12.80 12.04
CA GLN A 45 4.65 -12.55 10.78
C GLN A 45 4.66 -11.04 10.54
N GLN A 46 5.84 -10.42 10.63
CA GLN A 46 5.95 -9.00 10.32
C GLN A 46 5.51 -8.76 8.88
N ARG A 47 4.79 -7.65 8.64
CA ARG A 47 4.44 -7.22 7.30
C ARG A 47 5.74 -7.01 6.53
N GLN A 48 5.90 -7.69 5.40
CA GLN A 48 6.99 -7.37 4.49
C GLN A 48 6.77 -5.94 4.00
N LEU A 49 7.86 -5.19 3.82
CA LEU A 49 7.80 -3.84 3.26
C LEU A 49 7.66 -3.96 1.74
N LYS A 50 6.89 -3.05 1.14
CA LYS A 50 6.83 -2.97 -0.33
C LYS A 50 8.25 -2.67 -0.85
N PRO A 51 8.69 -3.32 -1.94
CA PRO A 51 9.99 -3.04 -2.53
C PRO A 51 10.05 -1.59 -3.03
N VAL A 52 11.23 -0.97 -2.91
CA VAL A 52 11.46 0.41 -3.38
C VAL A 52 12.16 0.33 -4.73
N ALA A 53 11.41 0.58 -5.81
CA ALA A 53 11.88 0.42 -7.18
C ALA A 53 13.19 1.19 -7.48
N GLU A 54 13.32 2.42 -6.98
CA GLU A 54 14.49 3.27 -7.19
C GLU A 54 15.77 2.73 -6.53
N LEU A 55 15.64 2.00 -5.42
CA LEU A 55 16.78 1.46 -4.69
C LEU A 55 17.23 0.10 -5.23
N GLU A 56 16.30 -0.75 -5.62
CA GLU A 56 16.61 -2.11 -6.11
C GLU A 56 17.10 -2.11 -7.56
N GLY A 57 16.64 -1.15 -8.37
CA GLY A 57 16.97 -1.05 -9.79
C GLY A 57 16.35 -2.16 -10.64
N ASP A 58 16.37 -1.98 -11.97
CA ASP A 58 15.77 -2.93 -12.88
C ASP A 58 16.59 -4.22 -13.04
N ARG A 59 16.02 -5.34 -12.60
CA ARG A 59 16.64 -6.67 -12.67
C ARG A 59 16.98 -7.08 -14.11
N GLN A 60 16.26 -6.57 -15.10
CA GLN A 60 16.57 -6.81 -16.52
C GLN A 60 17.84 -6.08 -16.95
N LEU A 61 18.02 -4.82 -16.55
CA LEU A 61 19.22 -4.05 -16.86
C LEU A 61 20.49 -4.65 -16.25
N PHE A 62 20.38 -5.23 -15.05
CA PHE A 62 21.51 -5.94 -14.44
C PHE A 62 21.98 -7.15 -15.26
N LYS A 63 21.08 -7.85 -15.95
CA LYS A 63 21.45 -8.99 -16.81
C LYS A 63 22.13 -8.54 -18.10
N GLU A 64 21.73 -7.39 -18.63
CA GLU A 64 22.25 -6.82 -19.88
C GLU A 64 23.39 -5.83 -19.66
N LEU A 65 23.89 -5.71 -18.43
CA LEU A 65 24.83 -4.66 -18.04
C LEU A 65 26.09 -4.68 -18.90
N GLU A 66 26.64 -5.87 -19.19
CA GLU A 66 27.83 -6.02 -20.02
C GLU A 66 27.60 -5.55 -21.46
N LEU A 67 26.41 -5.80 -22.03
CA LEU A 67 26.04 -5.40 -23.38
C LEU A 67 25.80 -3.88 -23.50
N ARG A 68 25.25 -3.27 -22.44
CA ARG A 68 24.91 -1.84 -22.39
C ARG A 68 26.03 -0.98 -21.81
N ARG A 69 27.13 -1.58 -21.36
CA ARG A 69 28.25 -0.87 -20.74
C ARG A 69 28.94 0.01 -21.77
N ARG A 70 28.98 1.32 -21.49
CA ARG A 70 29.83 2.25 -22.25
C ARG A 70 31.29 1.92 -21.95
N GLN A 71 32.13 1.87 -22.99
CA GLN A 71 33.56 1.66 -22.82
C GLN A 71 34.16 2.77 -21.94
N PRO A 72 35.07 2.44 -21.01
CA PRO A 72 35.71 3.44 -20.18
C PRO A 72 36.50 4.41 -21.08
N VAL A 73 36.37 5.71 -20.80
CA VAL A 73 37.12 6.75 -21.50
C VAL A 73 38.33 7.11 -20.64
N ASP A 74 39.53 6.91 -21.20
CA ASP A 74 40.76 7.34 -20.55
C ASP A 74 40.83 8.87 -20.54
N LEU A 75 41.00 9.44 -19.36
CA LEU A 75 41.08 10.88 -19.17
C LEU A 75 42.54 11.32 -19.25
N SER A 76 42.82 12.39 -19.98
CA SER A 76 44.16 13.01 -19.98
C SER A 76 44.51 13.52 -18.58
N GLU A 77 45.79 13.50 -18.22
CA GLU A 77 46.30 13.99 -16.93
C GLU A 77 45.84 15.42 -16.62
N ASN A 78 45.89 16.32 -17.62
CA ASN A 78 45.41 17.69 -17.51
C ASN A 78 43.92 17.78 -17.09
N GLU A 79 43.08 16.86 -17.56
CA GLU A 79 41.65 16.83 -17.24
C GLU A 79 41.43 16.30 -15.82
N LEU A 80 42.21 15.31 -15.39
CA LEU A 80 42.19 14.81 -14.02
C LEU A 80 42.58 15.92 -13.02
N ASP A 81 43.65 16.65 -13.32
CA ASP A 81 44.11 17.77 -12.49
C ASP A 81 43.07 18.89 -12.41
N ARG A 82 42.46 19.25 -13.54
CA ARG A 82 41.35 20.24 -13.58
C ARG A 82 40.20 19.82 -12.68
N ARG A 83 39.76 18.57 -12.77
CA ARG A 83 38.69 18.02 -11.91
C ARG A 83 39.08 18.03 -10.44
N ALA A 84 40.31 17.64 -10.12
CA ALA A 84 40.81 17.64 -8.74
C ALA A 84 40.82 19.06 -8.13
N VAL A 85 41.24 20.06 -8.91
CA VAL A 85 41.20 21.47 -8.48
C VAL A 85 39.76 21.94 -8.30
N LEU A 86 38.86 21.63 -9.24
CA LEU A 86 37.45 22.00 -9.17
C LEU A 86 36.77 21.39 -7.93
N LEU A 87 37.02 20.12 -7.63
CA LEU A 87 36.48 19.45 -6.44
C LEU A 87 37.00 20.07 -5.14
N LYS A 88 38.30 20.44 -5.09
CA LYS A 88 38.87 21.18 -3.95
C LYS A 88 38.20 22.54 -3.76
N GLN A 89 37.98 23.27 -4.85
CA GLN A 89 37.30 24.58 -4.82
C GLN A 89 35.84 24.43 -4.37
N TRP A 90 35.13 23.44 -4.91
CA TRP A 90 33.75 23.11 -4.52
C TRP A 90 33.65 22.74 -3.04
N GLY A 91 34.57 21.92 -2.52
CA GLY A 91 34.61 21.58 -1.10
C GLY A 91 34.82 22.80 -0.20
N ARG A 92 35.71 23.71 -0.58
CA ARG A 92 35.91 25.00 0.13
C ARG A 92 34.65 25.86 0.09
N TYR A 93 34.00 25.95 -1.07
CA TYR A 93 32.76 26.70 -1.24
C TYR A 93 31.65 26.14 -0.35
N GLN A 94 31.38 24.83 -0.40
CA GLN A 94 30.35 24.18 0.42
C GLN A 94 30.61 24.32 1.91
N THR A 95 31.87 24.24 2.34
CA THR A 95 32.25 24.48 3.74
C THR A 95 31.91 25.91 4.17
N ASN A 96 32.17 26.90 3.30
CA ASN A 96 31.82 28.29 3.56
C ASN A 96 30.31 28.49 3.63
N VAL A 97 29.53 27.92 2.70
CA VAL A 97 28.06 27.96 2.71
C VAL A 97 27.53 27.42 4.03
N ALA A 98 27.91 26.20 4.41
CA ALA A 98 27.49 25.58 5.67
C ALA A 98 27.88 26.42 6.90
N ARG A 99 29.09 27.00 6.90
CA ARG A 99 29.54 27.90 7.98
C ARG A 99 28.68 29.16 8.06
N THR A 100 28.32 29.76 6.91
CA THR A 100 27.48 30.97 6.88
C THR A 100 26.06 30.67 7.34
N GLU A 101 25.46 29.56 6.89
CA GLU A 101 24.13 29.11 7.33
C GLU A 101 24.10 28.85 8.84
N SER A 102 25.09 28.11 9.36
CA SER A 102 25.23 27.84 10.79
C SER A 102 25.34 29.13 11.62
N GLN A 103 26.08 30.14 11.13
CA GLN A 103 26.14 31.45 11.77
C GLN A 103 24.81 32.18 11.74
N GLN A 104 24.07 32.13 10.62
CA GLN A 104 22.75 32.74 10.51
C GLN A 104 21.75 32.10 11.47
N PHE A 105 21.69 30.76 11.53
CA PHE A 105 20.86 30.04 12.50
C PHE A 105 21.22 30.39 13.95
N SER A 106 22.52 30.42 14.26
CA SER A 106 23.00 30.80 15.60
C SER A 106 22.60 32.23 15.97
N ARG A 107 22.63 33.17 15.01
CA ARG A 107 22.19 34.56 15.22
C ARG A 107 20.69 34.63 15.45
N ALA A 108 19.89 33.94 14.63
CA ALA A 108 18.44 33.89 14.78
C ALA A 108 18.03 33.29 16.13
N LEU A 109 18.65 32.19 16.54
CA LEU A 109 18.39 31.53 17.83
C LEU A 109 18.74 32.43 19.02
N ARG A 110 19.89 33.11 18.99
CA ARG A 110 20.27 34.07 20.04
C ARG A 110 19.32 35.27 20.10
N ALA A 111 18.86 35.76 18.95
CA ALA A 111 17.90 36.85 18.90
C ALA A 111 16.54 36.42 19.49
N GLN A 112 16.08 35.22 19.15
CA GLN A 112 14.86 34.62 19.71
C GLN A 112 14.97 34.45 21.23
N GLN A 113 16.07 33.87 21.73
CA GLN A 113 16.31 33.69 23.16
C GLN A 113 16.29 35.04 23.90
N ARG A 114 17.03 36.03 23.42
CA ARG A 114 17.03 37.37 24.00
C ARG A 114 15.63 37.97 24.03
N ALA A 115 14.87 37.84 22.94
CA ALA A 115 13.50 38.33 22.88
C ALA A 115 12.61 37.66 23.93
N LEU A 116 12.76 36.34 24.16
CA LEU A 116 12.05 35.62 25.21
C LEU A 116 12.47 36.04 26.62
N ASP A 117 13.77 36.27 26.87
CA ASP A 117 14.27 36.76 28.15
C ASP A 117 13.67 38.13 28.48
N TRP A 118 13.67 39.06 27.51
CA TRP A 118 13.04 40.37 27.65
C TRP A 118 11.52 40.28 27.86
N LEU A 119 10.86 39.38 27.14
CA LEU A 119 9.43 39.13 27.28
C LEU A 119 9.11 38.60 28.69
N TYR A 120 9.91 37.69 29.23
CA TYR A 120 9.75 37.15 30.58
C TYR A 120 9.86 38.23 31.65
N LEU A 121 10.85 39.12 31.53
CA LEU A 121 11.04 40.25 32.46
C LEU A 121 9.90 41.27 32.40
N THR A 122 9.29 41.47 31.23
CA THR A 122 8.23 42.48 31.01
C THR A 122 6.84 41.93 31.34
N SER A 123 6.54 40.69 30.90
CA SER A 123 5.25 40.03 31.07
C SER A 123 5.38 38.50 31.10
N PRO A 124 5.25 37.87 32.29
CA PRO A 124 5.38 36.42 32.41
C PRO A 124 4.20 35.65 31.80
N GLU A 125 3.03 36.26 31.66
CA GLU A 125 1.85 35.61 31.06
C GLU A 125 2.01 35.45 29.54
N LEU A 126 2.47 36.49 28.84
CA LEU A 126 2.75 36.43 27.41
C LEU A 126 3.89 35.47 27.09
N HIS A 127 4.91 35.40 27.96
CA HIS A 127 5.99 34.42 27.82
C HIS A 127 5.48 32.98 27.89
N LYS A 128 4.56 32.67 28.83
CA LYS A 128 3.94 31.34 28.92
C LYS A 128 3.16 31.00 27.65
N ALA A 129 2.44 31.96 27.06
CA ALA A 129 1.73 31.77 25.80
C ALA A 129 2.69 31.56 24.62
N ALA A 130 3.77 32.35 24.52
CA ALA A 130 4.71 32.29 23.40
C ALA A 130 5.52 30.98 23.30
N ILE A 131 5.74 30.29 24.42
CA ILE A 131 6.47 29.00 24.46
C ILE A 131 5.57 27.82 24.09
N GLN A 132 4.24 27.97 24.12
CA GLN A 132 3.34 26.88 23.78
C GLN A 132 3.56 26.45 22.33
N PRO A 133 3.71 25.13 22.06
CA PRO A 133 3.85 24.65 20.69
C PRO A 133 2.57 24.97 19.92
N PHE A 134 2.73 25.63 18.78
CA PHE A 134 1.62 25.94 17.89
C PHE A 134 1.15 24.67 17.19
N TYR A 135 -0.02 24.17 17.57
CA TYR A 135 -0.75 23.17 16.81
C TYR A 135 -1.80 23.89 15.96
N LEU A 136 -1.67 23.84 14.64
CA LEU A 136 -2.77 24.20 13.76
C LEU A 136 -3.87 23.16 13.98
N SER A 137 -4.94 23.54 14.69
CA SER A 137 -6.13 22.70 14.79
C SER A 137 -6.86 22.80 13.45
N THR A 138 -6.62 21.85 12.54
CA THR A 138 -7.39 21.79 11.30
C THR A 138 -8.84 21.43 11.65
N THR A 139 -9.74 22.41 11.75
CA THR A 139 -11.17 22.16 11.62
C THR A 139 -11.46 21.98 10.13
N CYS A 140 -10.98 20.88 9.54
CA CYS A 140 -11.50 20.40 8.27
C CYS A 140 -12.78 19.64 8.58
N THR A 141 -13.91 20.33 8.47
CA THR A 141 -15.23 19.73 8.34
C THR A 141 -15.32 19.02 6.99
N THR A 142 -14.68 17.86 6.87
CA THR A 142 -15.00 16.85 5.86
C THR A 142 -14.70 15.51 6.48
N GLU A 143 -15.75 14.75 6.76
CA GLU A 143 -15.71 13.40 7.28
C GLU A 143 -15.06 12.46 6.27
N VAL A 144 -13.73 12.36 6.32
CA VAL A 144 -12.98 11.22 5.79
C VAL A 144 -11.88 10.94 6.81
N GLU A 145 -12.14 9.95 7.67
CA GLU A 145 -11.15 9.42 8.59
C GLU A 145 -10.09 8.67 7.78
N ASP A 146 -8.95 9.32 7.53
CA ASP A 146 -7.68 8.67 7.24
C ASP A 146 -6.55 9.61 7.69
N ASP A 147 -5.92 9.25 8.82
CA ASP A 147 -4.64 9.70 9.40
C ASP A 147 -3.95 10.91 8.74
N CYS A 148 -4.56 12.10 8.82
CA CYS A 148 -3.94 13.32 8.35
C CYS A 148 -3.19 14.00 9.51
N VAL A 149 -1.96 13.54 9.77
CA VAL A 149 -0.98 14.39 10.47
C VAL A 149 -0.56 15.47 9.49
N GLN A 150 -1.42 16.48 9.33
CA GLN A 150 -1.10 17.70 8.60
C GLN A 150 0.09 18.35 9.32
N SER A 151 1.25 18.21 8.69
CA SER A 151 2.49 18.82 9.15
C SER A 151 2.29 20.33 9.25
N ILE A 152 2.77 20.90 10.36
CA ILE A 152 2.60 22.31 10.81
C ILE A 152 3.01 23.36 9.76
N LEU A 153 3.74 22.95 8.71
CA LEU A 153 3.99 23.73 7.51
C LEU A 153 3.10 23.21 6.39
N GLY A 154 1.98 23.90 6.15
CA GLY A 154 1.13 23.63 4.99
C GLY A 154 1.96 23.50 3.71
N ARG A 155 1.71 22.43 2.95
CA ARG A 155 2.31 22.01 1.67
C ARG A 155 3.28 23.03 1.04
N ILE A 156 4.50 23.13 1.58
CA ILE A 156 5.54 23.98 0.99
C ILE A 156 6.04 23.27 -0.25
N GLN A 157 5.91 23.93 -1.40
CA GLN A 157 6.53 23.51 -2.64
C GLN A 157 7.89 24.19 -2.78
N GLY A 158 8.87 23.45 -3.31
CA GLY A 158 10.17 24.03 -3.65
C GLY A 158 10.05 25.14 -4.71
N PRO A 159 11.09 25.99 -4.85
CA PRO A 159 11.09 27.03 -5.86
C PRO A 159 11.09 26.42 -7.27
N TYR A 160 10.36 27.05 -8.18
CA TYR A 160 10.39 26.71 -9.60
C TYR A 160 11.62 27.31 -10.28
N TYR A 161 12.08 26.68 -11.36
CA TYR A 161 13.17 27.21 -12.20
C TYR A 161 12.79 28.57 -12.82
N THR A 162 11.55 28.70 -13.28
CA THR A 162 10.95 29.95 -13.75
C THR A 162 9.70 30.24 -12.96
N ALA A 163 9.50 31.49 -12.57
CA ALA A 163 8.26 31.90 -11.91
C ALA A 163 7.05 31.55 -12.81
N PRO A 164 5.96 31.00 -12.25
CA PRO A 164 4.75 30.75 -13.01
C PRO A 164 4.24 32.08 -13.59
N ARG A 165 3.76 32.03 -14.83
CA ARG A 165 3.18 33.20 -15.49
C ARG A 165 1.85 33.50 -14.82
N ILE A 166 1.79 34.55 -14.00
CA ILE A 166 0.56 34.96 -13.33
C ILE A 166 -0.28 35.74 -14.34
N HIS A 167 -1.48 35.26 -14.63
CA HIS A 167 -2.48 36.00 -15.40
C HIS A 167 -3.01 37.16 -14.55
N GLY A 168 -2.80 38.40 -15.01
CA GLY A 168 -3.37 39.62 -14.45
C GLY A 168 -2.37 40.55 -13.73
N GLY A 169 -2.06 41.70 -14.36
CA GLY A 169 -1.60 42.92 -13.67
C GLY A 169 -0.19 43.46 -13.96
N LEU A 170 0.63 42.82 -14.80
CA LEU A 170 1.95 43.34 -15.18
C LEU A 170 2.14 43.30 -16.70
N VAL A 171 2.64 44.41 -17.25
CA VAL A 171 2.38 44.93 -18.61
C VAL A 171 3.04 44.18 -19.77
N ASP A 172 3.91 43.19 -19.56
CA ASP A 172 4.66 42.58 -20.67
C ASP A 172 4.68 41.03 -20.63
N CYS A 173 3.50 40.40 -20.66
CA CYS A 173 3.37 38.94 -20.77
C CYS A 173 2.56 38.54 -22.01
N PRO A 174 3.14 37.85 -23.01
CA PRO A 174 2.38 37.22 -24.10
C PRO A 174 1.44 36.14 -23.57
N GLU A 175 0.25 36.07 -24.19
CA GLU A 175 -0.97 35.33 -23.86
C GLU A 175 -0.79 33.87 -23.40
N ASP A 176 -1.58 33.52 -22.37
CA ASP A 176 -2.21 32.23 -22.03
C ASP A 176 -1.48 30.95 -22.46
N TYR A 177 -0.69 30.38 -21.53
CA TYR A 177 -0.25 28.99 -21.68
C TYR A 177 -1.44 28.06 -21.41
N GLU A 178 -2.08 27.60 -22.47
CA GLU A 178 -3.08 26.54 -22.41
C GLU A 178 -2.36 25.18 -22.46
N PRO A 179 -2.32 24.41 -21.35
CA PRO A 179 -1.71 23.08 -21.38
C PRO A 179 -2.50 22.15 -22.30
N PRO A 180 -1.84 21.25 -23.03
CA PRO A 180 -2.54 20.28 -23.86
C PRO A 180 -3.38 19.32 -23.00
N ASP A 181 -4.58 18.98 -23.49
CA ASP A 181 -5.43 17.98 -22.84
C ASP A 181 -4.79 16.59 -22.87
N GLY A 182 -4.92 15.86 -21.77
CA GLY A 182 -4.43 14.49 -21.64
C GLY A 182 -5.02 13.76 -20.44
N GLU A 183 -5.07 12.44 -20.50
CA GLU A 183 -5.53 11.58 -19.41
C GLU A 183 -4.34 11.06 -18.59
N ALA A 184 -4.43 11.17 -17.27
CA ALA A 184 -3.45 10.58 -16.36
C ALA A 184 -3.91 9.17 -15.95
N VAL A 185 -3.18 8.15 -16.40
CA VAL A 185 -3.41 6.75 -16.01
C VAL A 185 -2.38 6.34 -14.97
N ASP A 186 -2.83 5.99 -13.76
CA ASP A 186 -1.94 5.46 -12.73
C ASP A 186 -1.47 4.06 -13.11
N THR A 187 -0.16 3.89 -13.20
CA THR A 187 0.52 2.61 -13.53
C THR A 187 1.31 2.09 -12.33
N THR A 188 1.04 2.57 -11.12
CA THR A 188 1.74 2.10 -9.93
C THR A 188 1.49 0.61 -9.67
N PRO A 189 2.55 -0.19 -9.48
CA PRO A 189 2.39 -1.63 -9.28
C PRO A 189 1.75 -1.93 -7.92
N GLU A 190 0.65 -2.68 -7.95
CA GLU A 190 0.00 -3.16 -6.74
C GLU A 190 0.72 -4.41 -6.20
N PHE A 191 1.32 -4.28 -5.03
CA PHE A 191 1.92 -5.41 -4.31
C PHE A 191 0.91 -5.95 -3.30
N THR A 192 0.22 -7.03 -3.66
CA THR A 192 -0.66 -7.78 -2.78
C THR A 192 0.13 -8.89 -2.08
N TYR A 193 -0.02 -8.98 -0.76
CA TYR A 193 0.52 -10.10 -0.01
C TYR A 193 -0.44 -11.28 -0.10
N GLU A 194 -0.15 -12.22 -1.00
CA GLU A 194 -0.85 -13.50 -1.02
C GLU A 194 -0.31 -14.37 0.13
N PHE A 195 -1.07 -14.43 1.21
CA PHE A 195 -0.82 -15.41 2.27
C PHE A 195 -1.55 -16.70 1.93
N GLU A 196 -0.84 -17.81 1.84
CA GLU A 196 -1.47 -19.12 1.77
C GLU A 196 -2.22 -19.38 3.10
N LEU A 197 -3.56 -19.22 3.08
CA LEU A 197 -4.40 -19.70 4.17
C LEU A 197 -4.30 -21.22 4.24
N ASP A 198 -4.14 -21.77 5.44
CA ASP A 198 -4.16 -23.22 5.67
C ASP A 198 -5.36 -23.85 4.92
N ARG A 199 -5.10 -24.75 3.95
CA ARG A 199 -6.10 -25.39 3.08
C ARG A 199 -7.25 -26.06 3.85
N LYS A 200 -7.06 -26.34 5.14
CA LYS A 200 -8.06 -26.87 6.08
C LYS A 200 -9.18 -25.88 6.42
N LEU A 201 -9.01 -24.58 6.16
CA LEU A 201 -10.04 -23.53 6.29
C LEU A 201 -10.83 -23.35 5.00
N LEU A 202 -10.16 -23.47 3.84
CA LEU A 202 -10.72 -23.37 2.49
C LEU A 202 -11.49 -24.62 2.03
N ALA A 203 -11.49 -25.70 2.82
CA ALA A 203 -12.19 -26.92 2.44
C ALA A 203 -13.71 -26.65 2.32
N ASP A 204 -14.18 -26.54 1.08
CA ASP A 204 -15.59 -26.56 0.76
C ASP A 204 -16.26 -27.77 1.43
N PRO A 205 -17.50 -27.63 1.94
CA PRO A 205 -18.19 -28.73 2.60
C PRO A 205 -18.35 -29.85 1.58
N THR A 206 -17.54 -30.90 1.71
CA THR A 206 -17.57 -32.08 0.83
C THR A 206 -19.01 -32.55 0.71
N LYS A 207 -19.62 -32.40 -0.48
CA LYS A 207 -20.96 -32.93 -0.78
C LYS A 207 -20.88 -34.45 -0.63
N LYS A 208 -21.48 -34.99 0.43
CA LYS A 208 -21.59 -36.45 0.61
C LYS A 208 -22.43 -37.00 -0.54
N LYS A 209 -21.82 -37.68 -1.51
CA LYS A 209 -22.52 -38.42 -2.57
C LYS A 209 -23.28 -39.57 -1.92
N THR A 210 -24.60 -39.47 -1.82
CA THR A 210 -25.47 -40.61 -1.50
C THR A 210 -25.60 -41.46 -2.75
N VAL A 211 -24.95 -42.62 -2.78
CA VAL A 211 -25.11 -43.61 -3.85
C VAL A 211 -26.33 -44.47 -3.50
N VAL A 212 -27.40 -44.35 -4.29
CA VAL A 212 -28.53 -45.29 -4.29
C VAL A 212 -28.15 -46.44 -5.22
N LYS A 213 -27.97 -47.64 -4.68
CA LYS A 213 -27.78 -48.87 -5.48
C LYS A 213 -29.13 -49.30 -6.05
N LYS A 214 -29.24 -49.39 -7.37
CA LYS A 214 -30.37 -50.01 -8.07
C LYS A 214 -29.99 -51.49 -8.33
N GLN A 215 -30.74 -52.43 -7.77
CA GLN A 215 -30.67 -53.84 -8.17
C GLN A 215 -31.26 -53.96 -9.59
N MET A 216 -30.56 -54.65 -10.48
CA MET A 216 -31.11 -55.10 -11.76
C MET A 216 -31.20 -56.61 -11.73
N ASP A 217 -32.41 -57.11 -11.92
CA ASP A 217 -32.71 -58.53 -12.10
C ASP A 217 -32.26 -58.96 -13.51
N LEU A 218 -31.46 -60.03 -13.59
CA LEU A 218 -31.12 -60.70 -14.84
C LEU A 218 -32.15 -61.81 -15.08
N LYS A 219 -32.87 -61.71 -16.20
CA LYS A 219 -33.67 -62.81 -16.75
C LYS A 219 -33.01 -63.35 -18.02
N GLU A 220 -33.13 -64.67 -18.10
CA GLU A 220 -32.76 -65.65 -19.12
C GLU A 220 -32.70 -65.17 -20.57
N ASP A 221 -31.71 -65.69 -21.30
CA ASP A 221 -31.89 -66.11 -22.69
C ASP A 221 -31.19 -67.46 -22.92
N THR A 222 -31.93 -68.32 -23.60
CA THR A 222 -31.72 -69.74 -23.91
C THR A 222 -31.05 -69.97 -25.26
N ALA A 223 -30.60 -71.23 -25.47
CA ALA A 223 -30.25 -71.94 -26.72
C ALA A 223 -28.77 -71.82 -27.15
N ALA A 224 -27.98 -72.90 -27.02
CA ALA A 224 -27.76 -73.98 -28.01
C ALA A 224 -27.00 -73.48 -29.27
N SER A 225 -25.97 -74.09 -29.84
CA SER A 225 -25.30 -75.40 -29.72
C SER A 225 -24.15 -75.36 -30.75
N SER A 226 -23.01 -75.99 -30.40
CA SER A 226 -22.08 -76.74 -31.29
C SER A 226 -21.40 -76.00 -32.49
N ASP A 227 -20.13 -76.18 -32.84
CA ASP A 227 -19.28 -77.36 -32.81
C ASP A 227 -17.77 -77.03 -32.68
N THR A 228 -17.07 -78.08 -32.29
CA THR A 228 -15.66 -78.31 -31.99
C THR A 228 -14.68 -78.17 -33.16
N ASN A 229 -13.42 -77.94 -32.81
CA ASN A 229 -12.26 -78.56 -33.45
C ASN A 229 -11.78 -79.70 -32.55
#